data_AF-A0A559LYP6-F1
#
_entry.id   AF-A0A559LYP6-F1
#
_cell.length_a   1.000
_cell.length_b   1.000
_cell.length_c   1.000
_cell.angle_alpha   90.00
_cell.angle_beta   90.00
_cell.angle_gamma   90.00
#
_symmetry.space_group_name_H-M   'P 1'
#
loop_
_entity.id
_entity.type
_entity.pdbx_description
1 polymer ?
#
loop_
_entity_poly.entity_id
_entity_poly.type
_entity_poly.pdbx_seq_one_letter_code
_entity_poly.pdbx_strand_id
1 'polypeptide(L)'
;MGLHTESIIPPDAYNETMPEKGPHIKNVPLESISKLAPYSALILCIIFIIYFLLRFYILERFLLRKVYGKTYTQMDETTRRGFVNHHIAGGTKISILILAAYPFIEVIFLSSTLHSPFAGSKHVTMGDILIVAAQALVAMYVFELFYRPKISPVSVGHHIGAIMIGQAAIAISLNLSREKDATIEFLLCLVWGAFDIISEFLPHITIILYRVYPTDHR
;
A
#
# COMPACT_ATOMS: atom_id res chain seq x y z
N MET A 1 -52.83 -12.91 -52.80
CA MET A 1 -52.63 -11.46 -52.95
C MET A 1 -52.17 -10.95 -51.59
N GLY A 2 -50.84 -10.82 -51.43
CA GLY A 2 -50.22 -10.49 -50.14
C GLY A 2 -50.27 -8.99 -49.87
N LEU A 3 -50.51 -8.62 -48.60
CA LEU A 3 -50.35 -7.26 -48.12
C LEU A 3 -49.21 -7.26 -47.11
N HIS A 4 -48.07 -6.74 -47.58
CA HIS A 4 -46.93 -6.34 -46.76
C HIS A 4 -47.37 -5.22 -45.81
N THR A 5 -47.18 -5.42 -44.51
CA THR A 5 -47.19 -4.34 -43.52
C THR A 5 -45.73 -3.95 -43.27
N GLU A 6 -45.32 -2.82 -43.85
CA GLU A 6 -44.04 -2.18 -43.54
C GLU A 6 -44.11 -1.60 -42.12
N SER A 7 -43.29 -2.13 -41.21
CA SER A 7 -43.08 -1.53 -39.90
C SER A 7 -42.22 -0.26 -40.07
N ILE A 8 -42.84 0.90 -39.91
CA ILE A 8 -42.16 2.19 -39.86
C ILE A 8 -41.47 2.29 -38.50
N ILE A 9 -40.19 1.95 -38.44
CA ILE A 9 -39.33 2.24 -37.29
C ILE A 9 -38.75 3.65 -37.52
N PRO A 10 -38.90 4.60 -36.58
CA PRO A 10 -38.36 5.94 -36.72
C PRO A 10 -36.82 5.93 -36.79
N PRO A 11 -36.20 6.80 -37.62
CA PRO A 11 -34.76 6.81 -37.92
C PRO A 11 -33.85 7.23 -36.74
N ASP A 12 -34.42 7.55 -35.60
CA ASP A 12 -33.76 8.11 -34.42
C ASP A 12 -33.38 7.04 -33.37
N ALA A 13 -33.65 5.76 -33.64
CA ALA A 13 -33.39 4.65 -32.71
C ALA A 13 -31.94 4.09 -32.71
N TYR A 14 -30.97 4.76 -33.37
CA TYR A 14 -29.58 4.26 -33.48
C TYR A 14 -28.50 5.22 -32.95
N ASN A 15 -28.86 6.14 -32.06
CA ASN A 15 -27.86 6.95 -31.34
C ASN A 15 -27.83 6.61 -29.85
N GLU A 16 -27.82 5.31 -29.51
CA GLU A 16 -27.10 4.89 -28.31
C GLU A 16 -25.60 5.04 -28.61
N THR A 17 -25.08 6.26 -28.45
CA THR A 17 -23.65 6.49 -28.36
C THR A 17 -23.12 5.57 -27.26
N MET A 18 -22.36 4.56 -27.67
CA MET A 18 -21.54 3.71 -26.81
C MET A 18 -20.98 4.56 -25.66
N PRO A 19 -21.12 4.15 -24.39
CA PRO A 19 -20.54 4.91 -23.30
C PRO A 19 -19.06 5.07 -23.60
N GLU A 20 -18.63 6.31 -23.81
CA GLU A 20 -17.21 6.62 -23.92
C GLU A 20 -16.51 5.92 -22.76
N LYS A 21 -15.49 5.11 -23.06
CA LYS A 21 -14.55 4.61 -22.04
C LYS A 21 -13.76 5.81 -21.52
N GLY A 22 -14.42 6.64 -20.71
CA GLY A 22 -13.78 7.64 -19.89
C GLY A 22 -12.80 6.96 -18.92
N PRO A 23 -11.85 7.72 -18.35
CA PRO A 23 -10.91 7.16 -17.39
C PRO A 23 -11.66 6.44 -16.27
N HIS A 24 -11.28 5.19 -15.98
CA HIS A 24 -11.94 4.28 -15.03
C HIS A 24 -12.27 4.94 -13.68
N ILE A 25 -11.43 5.88 -13.24
CA ILE A 25 -11.57 6.68 -12.01
C ILE A 25 -12.88 7.49 -11.96
N LYS A 26 -13.49 7.86 -13.10
CA LYS A 26 -14.75 8.63 -13.11
C LYS A 26 -16.00 7.80 -12.77
N ASN A 27 -15.92 6.47 -12.81
CA ASN A 27 -17.05 5.56 -12.59
C ASN A 27 -16.85 4.68 -11.34
N VAL A 28 -16.06 5.15 -10.36
CA VAL A 28 -15.82 4.39 -9.12
C VAL A 28 -17.09 4.38 -8.28
N PRO A 29 -17.67 3.21 -7.97
CA PRO A 29 -18.84 3.15 -7.11
C PRO A 29 -18.49 3.60 -5.70
N LEU A 30 -19.40 4.34 -5.06
CA LEU A 30 -19.29 4.65 -3.63
C LEU A 30 -19.57 3.36 -2.84
N GLU A 31 -18.51 2.70 -2.39
CA GLU A 31 -18.57 1.42 -1.71
C GLU A 31 -17.60 1.36 -0.52
N SER A 32 -17.88 0.46 0.44
CA SER A 32 -16.98 0.21 1.56
C SER A 32 -15.67 -0.35 1.04
N ILE A 33 -14.54 0.20 1.48
CA ILE A 33 -13.24 -0.22 0.93
C ILE A 33 -12.89 -1.67 1.26
N SER A 34 -13.40 -2.20 2.38
CA SER A 34 -13.37 -3.63 2.73
C SER A 34 -14.14 -3.87 4.04
N LYS A 35 -14.56 -5.12 4.26
CA LYS A 35 -15.18 -5.57 5.52
C LYS A 35 -14.22 -5.52 6.72
N LEU A 36 -12.92 -5.47 6.45
CA LEU A 36 -11.87 -5.37 7.46
C LEU A 36 -11.61 -3.93 7.93
N ALA A 37 -12.12 -2.91 7.23
CA ALA A 37 -11.87 -1.51 7.57
C ALA A 37 -12.17 -1.15 9.04
N PRO A 38 -13.27 -1.64 9.67
CA PRO A 38 -13.54 -1.39 11.09
C PRO A 38 -12.50 -1.98 12.05
N TYR A 39 -11.74 -2.98 11.60
CA TYR A 39 -10.70 -3.67 12.37
C TYR A 39 -9.29 -3.12 12.06
N SER A 40 -9.19 -1.98 11.37
CA SER A 40 -7.93 -1.34 11.00
C SER A 40 -6.94 -1.18 12.15
N ALA A 41 -7.41 -0.73 13.32
CA ALA A 41 -6.56 -0.61 14.52
C ALA A 41 -6.03 -1.97 15.00
N LEU A 42 -6.85 -3.02 14.95
CA LEU A 42 -6.43 -4.37 15.32
C LEU A 42 -5.39 -4.92 14.33
N ILE A 43 -5.59 -4.70 13.03
CA ILE A 43 -4.63 -5.05 11.98
C ILE A 43 -3.30 -4.35 12.23
N LEU A 44 -3.32 -3.05 12.52
CA LEU A 44 -2.13 -2.27 12.86
C LEU A 44 -1.38 -2.87 14.08
N CYS A 45 -2.10 -3.22 15.15
CA CYS A 45 -1.52 -3.87 16.32
C CYS A 45 -0.86 -5.22 15.98
N ILE A 46 -1.51 -6.05 15.17
CA ILE A 46 -0.96 -7.34 14.71
C ILE A 46 0.36 -7.11 13.95
N ILE A 47 0.39 -6.11 13.06
CA ILE A 47 1.60 -5.78 12.29
C ILE A 47 2.73 -5.30 13.21
N PHE A 48 2.46 -4.49 14.23
CA PHE A 48 3.48 -4.10 15.21
C PHE A 48 4.07 -5.31 15.95
N ILE A 49 3.23 -6.28 16.33
CA ILE A 49 3.70 -7.53 16.95
C ILE A 49 4.62 -8.28 15.97
N ILE A 50 4.23 -8.39 14.70
CA ILE A 50 5.06 -9.02 13.66
C ILE A 50 6.40 -8.29 13.53
N TYR A 51 6.42 -6.96 13.45
CA TYR A 51 7.66 -6.20 13.37
C TYR A 51 8.54 -6.38 14.60
N PHE A 52 7.96 -6.43 15.80
CA PHE A 52 8.71 -6.73 17.00
C PHE A 52 9.38 -8.11 16.93
N LEU A 53 8.62 -9.15 16.54
CA LEU A 53 9.12 -10.51 16.43
C LEU A 53 10.21 -10.62 15.35
N LEU A 54 9.97 -10.06 14.17
CA LEU A 54 10.92 -10.01 13.05
C LEU A 54 12.20 -9.29 13.48
N ARG A 55 12.09 -8.09 14.05
CA ARG A 55 13.24 -7.30 14.52
C ARG A 55 14.07 -8.10 15.52
N PHE A 56 13.43 -8.52 16.61
CA PHE A 56 14.14 -8.99 17.81
C PHE A 56 14.65 -10.42 17.66
N TYR A 57 13.84 -11.33 17.15
CA TYR A 57 14.21 -12.75 17.07
C TYR A 57 14.87 -13.12 15.76
N ILE A 58 14.43 -12.53 14.65
CA ILE A 58 14.92 -12.92 13.32
C ILE A 58 16.08 -12.02 12.89
N LEU A 59 15.91 -10.70 12.83
CA LEU A 59 16.92 -9.80 12.29
C LEU A 59 18.12 -9.62 13.22
N GLU A 60 17.91 -9.06 14.42
CA GLU A 60 18.99 -8.67 15.33
C GLU A 60 19.78 -9.87 15.89
N ARG A 61 19.08 -10.97 16.18
CA ARG A 61 19.68 -12.16 16.80
C ARG A 61 20.22 -13.18 15.80
N PHE A 62 19.64 -13.28 14.61
CA PHE A 62 19.96 -14.36 13.67
C PHE A 62 20.43 -13.85 12.30
N LEU A 63 19.52 -13.30 11.49
CA LEU A 63 19.74 -13.07 10.06
C LEU A 63 20.85 -12.05 9.80
N LEU A 64 20.83 -10.89 10.46
CA LEU A 64 21.81 -9.84 10.18
C LEU A 64 23.21 -10.22 10.65
N ARG A 65 23.31 -10.94 11.78
CA ARG A 65 24.58 -11.51 12.25
C ARG A 65 25.11 -12.56 11.30
N LYS A 66 24.24 -13.40 10.73
CA LYS A 66 24.63 -14.46 9.80
C LYS A 66 25.05 -13.92 8.43
N VAL A 67 24.29 -12.97 7.89
CA VAL A 67 24.50 -12.44 6.53
C VAL A 67 25.65 -11.41 6.48
N TYR A 68 25.70 -10.49 7.45
CA TYR A 68 26.67 -9.39 7.44
C TYR A 68 27.85 -9.59 8.41
N GLY A 69 27.76 -10.56 9.32
CA GLY A 69 28.87 -10.94 10.20
C GLY A 69 29.48 -9.76 10.95
N LYS A 70 30.80 -9.61 10.81
CA LYS A 70 31.60 -8.57 11.49
C LYS A 70 31.10 -7.16 11.17
N THR A 71 30.73 -6.89 9.92
CA THR A 71 30.24 -5.58 9.47
C THR A 71 29.05 -5.13 10.31
N TYR A 72 28.12 -6.02 10.63
CA TYR A 72 26.98 -5.70 11.49
C TYR A 72 27.35 -5.64 12.98
N THR A 73 28.14 -6.60 13.48
CA THR A 73 28.44 -6.69 14.92
C THR A 73 29.37 -5.59 15.43
N GLN A 74 30.14 -4.95 14.55
CA GLN A 74 31.06 -3.87 14.88
C GLN A 74 30.46 -2.46 14.73
N MET A 75 29.23 -2.34 14.22
CA MET A 75 28.54 -1.05 14.16
C MET A 75 28.26 -0.52 15.57
N ASP A 76 28.40 0.79 15.74
CA ASP A 76 27.89 1.47 16.93
C ASP A 76 26.36 1.33 17.03
N GLU A 77 25.80 1.52 18.22
CA GLU A 77 24.38 1.31 18.48
C GLU A 77 23.47 2.14 17.56
N THR A 78 23.86 3.40 17.28
CA THR A 78 23.06 4.32 16.48
C THR A 78 22.99 3.82 15.04
N THR A 79 24.15 3.50 14.47
CA THR A 79 24.24 2.96 13.11
C THR A 79 23.56 1.60 13.02
N ARG A 80 23.78 0.71 14.00
CA ARG A 80 23.21 -0.64 14.02
C ARG A 80 21.68 -0.61 14.04
N ARG A 81 21.07 0.20 14.91
CA ARG A 81 19.61 0.40 14.93
C ARG A 81 19.10 0.97 13.61
N GLY A 82 19.79 1.96 13.03
CA GLY A 82 19.46 2.46 11.70
C GLY A 82 19.54 1.38 10.61
N PHE A 83 20.48 0.44 10.73
CA PHE A 83 20.67 -0.66 9.77
C PHE A 83 19.55 -1.69 9.87
N VAL A 84 19.19 -2.09 11.08
CA VAL A 84 18.03 -2.97 11.34
C VAL A 84 16.75 -2.33 10.79
N ASN A 85 16.56 -1.03 11.05
CA ASN A 85 15.40 -0.29 10.54
C ASN A 85 15.32 -0.32 9.02
N HIS A 86 16.44 -0.13 8.30
CA HIS A 86 16.44 -0.19 6.84
C HIS A 86 16.03 -1.56 6.30
N HIS A 87 16.33 -2.65 7.01
CA HIS A 87 15.87 -3.99 6.63
C HIS A 87 14.38 -4.18 6.90
N ILE A 88 13.86 -3.68 8.02
CA ILE A 88 12.42 -3.73 8.31
C ILE A 88 11.64 -2.88 7.31
N ALA A 89 12.07 -1.64 7.08
CA ALA A 89 11.42 -0.72 6.16
C ALA A 89 11.49 -1.24 4.71
N GLY A 90 12.69 -1.62 4.24
CA GLY A 90 12.87 -2.20 2.91
C GLY A 90 12.12 -3.52 2.72
N GLY A 91 12.17 -4.42 3.71
CA GLY A 91 11.46 -5.70 3.68
C GLY A 91 9.94 -5.54 3.68
N THR A 92 9.42 -4.57 4.43
CA THR A 92 8.00 -4.21 4.41
C THR A 92 7.60 -3.72 3.02
N LYS A 93 8.37 -2.78 2.45
CA LYS A 93 8.12 -2.22 1.11
C LYS A 93 8.12 -3.33 0.04
N ILE A 94 9.07 -4.26 0.08
CA ILE A 94 9.09 -5.44 -0.81
C ILE A 94 7.84 -6.31 -0.61
N SER A 95 7.47 -6.58 0.64
CA SER A 95 6.30 -7.42 0.96
C SER A 95 5.02 -6.77 0.43
N ILE A 96 4.87 -5.46 0.59
CA ILE A 96 3.74 -4.71 0.03
C ILE A 96 3.75 -4.77 -1.50
N LEU A 97 4.89 -4.54 -2.16
CA LEU A 97 4.97 -4.61 -3.62
C LEU A 97 4.54 -5.99 -4.13
N ILE A 98 4.95 -7.08 -3.47
CA ILE A 98 4.56 -8.43 -3.87
C ILE A 98 3.06 -8.67 -3.65
N LEU A 99 2.53 -8.33 -2.47
CA LEU A 99 1.15 -8.65 -2.08
C LEU A 99 0.13 -7.73 -2.76
N ALA A 100 0.45 -6.44 -2.86
CA ALA A 100 -0.47 -5.41 -3.32
C ALA A 100 -0.39 -5.13 -4.82
N ALA A 101 0.68 -5.56 -5.54
CA ALA A 101 0.81 -5.27 -6.97
C ALA A 101 -0.41 -5.73 -7.78
N TYR A 102 -0.83 -6.99 -7.61
CA TYR A 102 -1.99 -7.52 -8.32
C TYR A 102 -3.29 -6.75 -8.02
N PRO A 103 -3.76 -6.63 -6.77
CA PRO A 103 -5.02 -5.93 -6.47
C PRO A 103 -4.94 -4.44 -6.80
N PHE A 104 -3.78 -3.81 -6.64
CA PHE A 104 -3.58 -2.41 -7.02
C PHE A 104 -3.76 -2.21 -8.53
N ILE A 105 -3.10 -3.03 -9.36
CA ILE A 105 -3.20 -2.91 -10.82
C ILE A 105 -4.64 -3.14 -11.29
N GLU A 106 -5.26 -4.21 -10.79
CA GLU A 106 -6.62 -4.59 -11.14
C GLU A 106 -7.65 -3.51 -10.79
N VAL A 107 -7.55 -2.89 -9.61
CA VAL A 107 -8.53 -1.91 -9.13
C VAL A 107 -8.30 -0.52 -9.73
N ILE A 108 -7.04 -0.09 -9.87
CA ILE A 108 -6.73 1.28 -10.30
C ILE A 108 -6.78 1.42 -11.82
N PHE A 109 -6.26 0.44 -12.57
CA PHE A 109 -6.05 0.56 -14.01
C PHE A 109 -6.94 -0.33 -14.85
N LEU A 110 -7.45 -1.43 -14.29
CA LEU A 110 -8.29 -2.38 -15.00
C LEU A 110 -9.75 -2.20 -14.60
N SER A 111 -10.53 -3.28 -14.57
CA SER A 111 -11.99 -3.24 -14.39
C SER A 111 -12.47 -3.83 -13.06
N SER A 112 -11.56 -4.15 -12.14
CA SER A 112 -11.91 -4.74 -10.85
C SER A 112 -12.31 -3.68 -9.83
N THR A 113 -13.12 -4.07 -8.84
CA THR A 113 -13.52 -3.22 -7.71
C THR A 113 -12.83 -3.66 -6.43
N LEU A 114 -12.96 -2.89 -5.34
CA LEU A 114 -12.38 -3.27 -4.04
C LEU A 114 -13.02 -4.54 -3.47
N HIS A 115 -14.23 -4.88 -3.93
CA HIS A 115 -14.96 -6.09 -3.57
C HIS A 115 -14.66 -7.30 -4.47
N SER A 116 -13.91 -7.14 -5.56
CA SER A 116 -13.52 -8.26 -6.43
C SER A 116 -12.74 -9.34 -5.65
N PRO A 117 -12.95 -10.64 -5.96
CA PRO A 117 -12.18 -11.76 -5.39
C PRO A 117 -10.67 -11.66 -5.61
N PHE A 118 -9.87 -11.75 -4.55
CA PHE A 118 -8.40 -11.78 -4.67
C PHE A 118 -7.92 -13.15 -5.17
N ALA A 119 -7.34 -13.19 -6.37
CA ALA A 119 -6.75 -14.40 -6.97
C ALA A 119 -7.71 -15.60 -6.98
N GLY A 120 -9.00 -15.35 -7.26
CA GLY A 120 -10.05 -16.37 -7.27
C GLY A 120 -10.53 -16.82 -5.88
N SER A 121 -10.11 -16.15 -4.80
CA SER A 121 -10.52 -16.45 -3.43
C SER A 121 -12.02 -16.23 -3.22
N LYS A 122 -12.66 -17.11 -2.45
CA LYS A 122 -14.08 -16.96 -2.05
C LYS A 122 -14.27 -16.05 -0.82
N HIS A 123 -13.19 -15.75 -0.10
CA HIS A 123 -13.26 -15.10 1.22
C HIS A 123 -12.52 -13.77 1.29
N VAL A 124 -11.51 -13.58 0.44
CA VAL A 124 -10.60 -12.42 0.48
C VAL A 124 -10.84 -11.58 -0.75
N THR A 125 -11.05 -10.28 -0.58
CA THR A 125 -11.20 -9.33 -1.68
C THR A 125 -9.92 -8.53 -1.95
N MET A 126 -9.88 -7.83 -3.09
CA MET A 126 -8.77 -6.91 -3.40
C MET A 126 -8.60 -5.85 -2.30
N GLY A 127 -9.71 -5.27 -1.83
CA GLY A 127 -9.75 -4.28 -0.77
C GLY A 127 -9.20 -4.79 0.56
N ASP A 128 -9.44 -6.06 0.92
CA ASP A 128 -8.88 -6.65 2.14
C ASP A 128 -7.35 -6.63 2.11
N ILE A 129 -6.75 -7.03 0.99
CA ILE A 129 -5.29 -7.04 0.80
C ILE A 129 -4.75 -5.60 0.80
N LEU A 130 -5.43 -4.68 0.14
CA LEU A 130 -5.01 -3.27 0.06
C LEU A 130 -5.07 -2.57 1.42
N ILE A 131 -6.06 -2.86 2.27
CA ILE A 131 -6.10 -2.35 3.65
C ILE A 131 -4.94 -2.90 4.48
N VAL A 132 -4.66 -4.21 4.39
CA VAL A 132 -3.54 -4.82 5.13
C VAL A 132 -2.21 -4.20 4.68
N ALA A 133 -2.03 -3.99 3.37
CA ALA A 133 -0.86 -3.30 2.82
C ALA A 133 -0.74 -1.84 3.30
N ALA A 134 -1.84 -1.08 3.28
CA ALA A 134 -1.87 0.29 3.77
C ALA A 134 -1.52 0.37 5.27
N GLN A 135 -2.08 -0.52 6.09
CA GLN A 135 -1.74 -0.61 7.51
C GLN A 135 -0.29 -1.05 7.74
N ALA A 136 0.28 -1.90 6.86
CA ALA A 136 1.69 -2.27 6.93
C ALA A 136 2.63 -1.09 6.67
N LEU A 137 2.28 -0.24 5.69
CA LEU A 137 3.01 0.99 5.40
C LEU A 137 2.94 1.97 6.58
N VAL A 138 1.74 2.20 7.13
CA VAL A 138 1.55 3.08 8.30
C VAL A 138 2.30 2.55 9.51
N ALA A 139 2.20 1.26 9.82
CA ALA A 139 2.94 0.64 10.92
C ALA A 139 4.45 0.82 10.76
N MET A 140 4.97 0.76 9.53
CA MET A 140 6.40 0.89 9.27
C MET A 140 6.88 2.31 9.57
N TYR A 141 6.11 3.33 9.19
CA TYR A 141 6.42 4.70 9.54
C TYR A 141 6.36 4.97 11.04
N VAL A 142 5.34 4.46 11.73
CA VAL A 142 5.25 4.58 13.19
C VAL A 142 6.44 3.88 13.85
N PHE A 143 6.77 2.65 13.40
CA PHE A 143 7.92 1.92 13.90
C PHE A 143 9.22 2.69 13.70
N GLU A 144 9.42 3.29 12.53
CA GLU A 144 10.62 4.07 12.22
C GLU A 144 10.76 5.28 13.15
N LEU A 145 9.67 6.01 13.39
CA LEU A 145 9.64 7.17 14.29
C LEU A 145 10.08 6.82 15.73
N PHE A 146 9.69 5.66 16.24
CA PHE A 146 10.06 5.23 17.60
C PHE A 146 11.40 4.50 17.67
N TYR A 147 11.76 3.75 16.62
CA TYR A 147 12.92 2.88 16.65
C TYR A 147 14.21 3.58 16.22
N ARG A 148 14.14 4.57 15.32
CA ARG A 148 15.35 5.28 14.89
C ARG A 148 15.84 6.28 15.94
N PRO A 149 17.15 6.26 16.25
CA PRO A 149 17.73 7.20 17.21
C PRO A 149 17.88 8.63 16.65
N LYS A 150 17.96 8.79 15.32
CA LYS A 150 18.07 10.08 14.64
C LYS A 150 17.26 10.06 13.35
N ILE A 151 16.39 11.04 13.19
CA ILE A 151 15.54 11.23 12.01
C ILE A 151 15.56 12.74 11.69
N SER A 152 15.61 13.11 10.41
CA SER A 152 15.56 14.52 10.02
C SER A 152 14.14 15.08 10.26
N PRO A 153 13.99 16.38 10.58
CA PRO A 153 12.67 16.99 10.76
C PRO A 153 11.75 16.83 9.53
N VAL A 154 12.33 16.86 8.32
CA VAL A 154 11.59 16.64 7.07
C VAL A 154 11.05 15.22 6.98
N SER A 155 11.86 14.22 7.31
CA SER A 155 11.41 12.81 7.34
C SER A 155 10.37 12.57 8.44
N VAL A 156 10.53 13.20 9.62
CA VAL A 156 9.51 13.17 10.67
C VAL A 156 8.18 13.73 10.16
N GLY A 157 8.20 14.91 9.52
CA GLY A 157 7.00 15.53 8.95
C GLY A 157 6.36 14.65 7.86
N HIS A 158 7.17 14.08 6.97
CA HIS A 158 6.71 13.16 5.93
C HIS A 158 6.04 11.91 6.54
N HIS A 159 6.67 11.24 7.50
CA HIS A 159 6.11 10.04 8.15
C HIS A 159 4.82 10.36 8.89
N ILE A 160 4.77 11.44 9.68
CA ILE A 160 3.55 11.87 10.38
C ILE A 160 2.44 12.16 9.37
N GLY A 161 2.73 12.89 8.30
CA GLY A 161 1.78 13.18 7.24
C GLY A 161 1.23 11.90 6.60
N ALA A 162 2.10 10.96 6.23
CA ALA A 162 1.72 9.68 5.64
C ALA A 162 0.83 8.85 6.58
N ILE A 163 1.16 8.81 7.87
CA ILE A 163 0.37 8.14 8.91
C ILE A 163 -1.02 8.78 8.99
N MET A 164 -1.10 10.11 9.10
CA MET A 164 -2.36 10.84 9.26
C MET A 164 -3.27 10.68 8.04
N ILE A 165 -2.72 10.83 6.83
CA ILE A 165 -3.48 10.68 5.57
C ILE A 165 -3.97 9.23 5.43
N GLY A 166 -3.10 8.23 5.66
CA GLY A 166 -3.48 6.83 5.53
C GLY A 166 -4.57 6.40 6.54
N GLN A 167 -4.47 6.84 7.80
CA GLN A 167 -5.49 6.54 8.80
C GLN A 167 -6.79 7.33 8.55
N ALA A 168 -6.70 8.59 8.09
CA ALA A 168 -7.86 9.39 7.76
C ALA A 168 -8.64 8.79 6.57
N ALA A 169 -7.95 8.36 5.51
CA ALA A 169 -8.60 7.73 4.35
C ALA A 169 -9.41 6.48 4.76
N ILE A 170 -8.89 5.66 5.67
CA ILE A 170 -9.61 4.50 6.21
C ILE A 170 -10.77 4.95 7.11
N ALA A 171 -10.56 5.93 7.99
CA ALA A 171 -11.62 6.40 8.89
C ALA A 171 -12.81 7.02 8.13
N ILE A 172 -12.54 7.82 7.10
CA ILE A 172 -13.55 8.45 6.22
C ILE A 172 -14.34 7.37 5.48
N SER A 173 -13.67 6.31 5.00
CA SER A 173 -14.31 5.19 4.30
C SER A 173 -15.33 4.40 5.13
N LEU A 174 -15.35 4.56 6.46
CA LEU A 174 -16.32 3.92 7.34
C LEU A 174 -17.68 4.62 7.35
N ASN A 175 -17.76 5.89 6.92
CA ASN A 175 -18.98 6.72 6.96
C ASN A 175 -19.44 7.15 5.56
N LEU A 176 -19.62 6.18 4.66
CA LEU A 176 -19.99 6.40 3.25
C LEU A 176 -21.27 7.22 3.05
N SER A 177 -22.24 7.14 3.97
CA SER A 177 -23.49 7.91 3.89
C SER A 177 -23.28 9.42 4.00
N ARG A 178 -22.15 9.84 4.58
CA ARG A 178 -21.79 11.25 4.76
C ARG A 178 -20.75 11.72 3.73
N GLU A 179 -19.85 10.83 3.32
CA GLU A 179 -18.66 11.18 2.53
C GLU A 179 -18.71 10.52 1.15
N LYS A 180 -19.18 11.27 0.14
CA LYS A 180 -19.45 10.76 -1.21
C LYS A 180 -18.20 10.42 -2.03
N ASP A 181 -17.03 10.90 -1.60
CA ASP A 181 -15.76 10.71 -2.31
C ASP A 181 -14.80 9.76 -1.59
N ALA A 182 -15.25 9.13 -0.50
CA ALA A 182 -14.41 8.31 0.37
C ALA A 182 -13.66 7.18 -0.35
N THR A 183 -14.31 6.53 -1.32
CA THR A 183 -13.68 5.49 -2.14
C THR A 183 -12.56 6.08 -3.01
N ILE A 184 -12.81 7.22 -3.67
CA ILE A 184 -11.81 7.89 -4.52
C ILE A 184 -10.62 8.38 -3.69
N GLU A 185 -10.87 8.98 -2.51
CA GLU A 185 -9.80 9.40 -1.60
C GLU A 185 -8.90 8.23 -1.19
N PHE A 186 -9.49 7.07 -0.89
CA PHE A 186 -8.72 5.87 -0.60
C PHE A 186 -7.89 5.41 -1.82
N LEU A 187 -8.47 5.38 -3.02
CA LEU A 187 -7.73 5.01 -4.24
C LEU A 187 -6.59 5.99 -4.56
N LEU A 188 -6.80 7.30 -4.37
CA LEU A 188 -5.74 8.30 -4.51
C LEU A 188 -4.63 8.09 -3.48
N CYS A 189 -4.98 7.74 -2.24
CA CYS A 189 -4.01 7.38 -1.22
C CYS A 189 -3.21 6.13 -1.61
N LEU A 190 -3.81 5.13 -2.27
CA LEU A 190 -3.10 3.96 -2.78
C LEU A 190 -2.11 4.32 -3.89
N VAL A 191 -2.50 5.18 -4.84
CA VAL A 191 -1.61 5.63 -5.93
C VAL A 191 -0.42 6.39 -5.36
N TRP A 192 -0.66 7.31 -4.43
CA TRP A 192 0.41 8.04 -3.74
C TRP A 192 1.31 7.08 -2.95
N GLY A 193 0.72 6.15 -2.20
CA GLY A 193 1.47 5.13 -1.44
C GLY A 193 2.33 4.23 -2.33
N ALA A 194 1.87 3.89 -3.53
CA ALA A 194 2.67 3.11 -4.49
C ALA A 194 3.91 3.90 -4.98
N PHE A 195 3.75 5.17 -5.29
CA PHE A 195 4.86 6.05 -5.66
C PHE A 195 5.87 6.19 -4.51
N ASP A 196 5.36 6.44 -3.31
CA ASP A 196 6.14 6.56 -2.09
C ASP A 196 6.99 5.31 -1.82
N ILE A 197 6.38 4.13 -1.86
CA ILE A 197 7.07 2.84 -1.69
C ILE A 197 8.23 2.70 -2.68
N ILE A 198 8.00 2.98 -3.96
CA ILE A 198 9.04 2.84 -5.00
C ILE A 198 10.17 3.85 -4.78
N SER A 199 9.82 5.12 -4.58
CA SER A 199 10.79 6.22 -4.48
C SER A 199 11.65 6.12 -3.22
N GLU A 200 11.07 5.74 -2.08
CA GLU A 200 11.79 5.60 -0.81
C GLU A 200 12.51 4.26 -0.65
N PHE A 201 12.13 3.23 -1.41
CA PHE A 201 12.82 1.95 -1.36
C PHE A 201 14.28 2.05 -1.83
N LEU A 202 14.54 2.85 -2.85
CA LEU A 202 15.89 3.02 -3.42
C LEU A 202 16.90 3.55 -2.37
N PRO A 203 16.62 4.63 -1.63
CA PRO A 203 17.47 5.07 -0.53
C PRO A 203 17.80 3.99 0.51
N HIS A 204 16.86 3.09 0.85
CA HIS A 204 17.14 2.01 1.79
C HIS A 204 18.20 1.04 1.26
N ILE A 205 18.09 0.65 -0.02
CA ILE A 205 19.09 -0.20 -0.68
C ILE A 205 20.44 0.50 -0.73
N THR A 206 20.47 1.78 -1.14
CA THR A 206 21.71 2.55 -1.20
C THR A 206 22.41 2.63 0.15
N ILE A 207 21.67 2.88 1.24
CA ILE A 207 22.28 2.98 2.58
C ILE A 207 22.77 1.61 3.08
N ILE A 208 22.06 0.52 2.78
CA ILE A 208 22.54 -0.83 3.11
C ILE A 208 23.85 -1.11 2.36
N LEU A 209 23.88 -0.89 1.04
CA LEU A 209 25.08 -1.11 0.23
C LEU A 209 26.26 -0.24 0.68
N TYR A 210 26.02 1.04 0.95
CA TYR A 210 27.04 1.96 1.45
C TYR A 210 27.69 1.49 2.75
N ARG A 211 26.91 0.85 3.63
CA ARG A 211 27.42 0.32 4.91
C ARG A 211 28.11 -1.03 4.78
N VAL A 212 27.72 -1.83 3.79
CA VAL A 212 28.34 -3.14 3.53
C VAL A 212 29.64 -2.98 2.75
N TYR A 213 29.70 -2.03 1.83
CA TYR A 213 30.82 -1.80 0.90
C TYR A 213 31.36 -0.36 1.01
N PRO A 214 31.89 0.04 2.19
CA PRO A 214 32.29 1.44 2.44
C PRO A 214 33.49 1.92 1.63
N THR A 215 34.21 1.05 0.91
CA THR A 215 35.43 1.40 0.16
C THR A 215 35.34 1.16 -1.34
N ASP A 216 34.25 0.59 -1.85
CA ASP A 216 34.09 0.13 -3.24
C ASP A 216 33.73 1.26 -4.23
N HIS A 217 33.69 2.50 -3.74
CA HIS A 217 33.47 3.71 -4.55
C HIS A 217 34.78 4.44 -4.88
N ARG A 218 35.93 3.87 -4.49
CA ARG A 218 37.26 4.41 -4.73
C ARG A 218 37.87 3.86 -6.00
#